data_AF-A0AAD7ZNW8-F1
#
_entry.id   AF-A0AAD7ZNW8-F1
#
_cell.length_a   1.000
_cell.length_b   1.000
_cell.length_c   1.000
_cell.angle_alpha   90.00
_cell.angle_beta   90.00
_cell.angle_gamma   90.00
#
_symmetry.space_group_name_H-M   'P 1'
#
loop_
_entity.id
_entity.type
_entity.pdbx_description
1 polymer ?
#
loop_
_entity_poly.entity_id
_entity_poly.type
_entity_poly.pdbx_seq_one_letter_code
_entity_poly.pdbx_strand_id
1 'polypeptide(L)'
;INMSVISDWYRGQTILVIGGTGFMGKVLVEKLLRSCSDVNRIYVLVRPKKNLTPSARIDEMLKLPIFESHKNNPEVLKKVIAVEGDSTECALGTKKDIMTQLISEVTIVLILLLLFVWTLI
;
A
#
# COMPACT_ATOMS: atom_id res chain seq x y z
N ILE A 1 -8.46 6.11 25.27
CA ILE A 1 -7.44 6.70 24.37
C ILE A 1 -8.15 7.75 23.55
N ASN A 2 -7.77 9.02 23.62
CA ASN A 2 -8.42 10.06 22.81
C ASN A 2 -7.93 9.89 21.36
N MET A 3 -8.79 9.37 20.48
CA MET A 3 -8.47 9.20 19.06
C MET A 3 -8.37 10.57 18.40
N SER A 4 -7.35 10.77 17.58
CA SER A 4 -7.28 11.99 16.76
C SER A 4 -8.40 11.97 15.72
N VAL A 5 -8.90 13.14 15.34
CA VAL A 5 -9.90 13.30 14.26
C VAL A 5 -9.45 12.60 12.98
N ILE A 6 -8.14 12.63 12.69
CA ILE A 6 -7.54 11.97 11.53
C ILE A 6 -7.64 10.44 11.67
N SER A 7 -7.26 9.89 12.83
CA SER A 7 -7.33 8.45 13.07
C SER A 7 -8.76 7.91 12.98
N ASP A 8 -9.74 8.67 13.49
CA ASP A 8 -11.15 8.26 13.40
C ASP A 8 -11.68 8.33 11.96
N TRP A 9 -11.23 9.30 11.15
CA TRP A 9 -11.61 9.36 9.73
C TRP A 9 -11.06 8.18 8.91
N TYR A 10 -9.87 7.68 9.25
CA TYR A 10 -9.27 6.50 8.61
C TYR A 10 -9.82 5.16 9.13
N ARG A 11 -10.62 5.18 10.21
CA ARG A 11 -11.14 3.96 10.83
C ARG A 11 -12.06 3.21 9.86
N GLY A 12 -11.81 1.92 9.68
CA GLY A 12 -12.56 1.05 8.76
C GLY A 12 -12.30 1.31 7.28
N GLN A 13 -11.47 2.31 6.93
CA GLN A 13 -11.18 2.62 5.54
C GLN A 13 -10.26 1.57 4.92
N THR A 14 -10.47 1.34 3.62
CA THR A 14 -9.60 0.53 2.77
C THR A 14 -8.88 1.43 1.80
N ILE A 15 -7.55 1.36 1.78
CA ILE A 15 -6.69 2.32 1.09
C ILE A 15 -5.93 1.62 -0.02
N LEU A 16 -5.95 2.15 -1.24
CA LEU A 16 -5.05 1.76 -2.32
C LEU A 16 -3.89 2.75 -2.40
N VAL A 17 -2.66 2.26 -2.24
CA VAL A 17 -1.43 3.04 -2.35
C VAL A 17 -0.70 2.68 -3.64
N ILE A 18 -0.66 3.62 -4.57
CA ILE A 18 0.12 3.54 -5.80
C ILE A 18 1.48 4.20 -5.55
N GLY A 19 2.57 3.46 -5.81
CA GLY A 19 3.92 3.89 -5.44
C GLY A 19 4.31 3.54 -4.00
N GLY A 20 3.56 2.68 -3.31
CA GLY A 20 3.79 2.32 -1.91
C GLY A 20 5.14 1.65 -1.61
N THR A 21 5.79 1.06 -2.62
CA THR A 21 7.14 0.47 -2.46
C THR A 21 8.29 1.48 -2.58
N GLY A 22 8.00 2.72 -2.98
CA GLY A 22 8.96 3.82 -3.05
C GLY A 22 9.36 4.34 -1.66
N PHE A 23 10.32 5.27 -1.61
CA PHE A 23 10.84 5.80 -0.34
C PHE A 23 9.74 6.43 0.53
N MET A 24 8.99 7.39 -0.02
CA MET A 24 7.86 8.02 0.67
C MET A 24 6.67 7.08 0.87
N GLY A 25 6.44 6.17 -0.08
CA GLY A 25 5.35 5.19 -0.01
C GLY A 25 5.44 4.30 1.23
N LYS A 26 6.64 3.81 1.55
CA LYS A 26 6.90 2.98 2.73
C LYS A 26 6.66 3.73 4.04
N VAL A 27 7.08 4.99 4.09
CA VAL A 27 6.86 5.87 5.25
C VAL A 27 5.37 6.10 5.46
N LEU A 28 4.61 6.34 4.38
CA LEU A 28 3.16 6.50 4.47
C LEU A 28 2.48 5.22 4.98
N VAL A 29 2.85 4.05 4.45
CA VAL A 29 2.29 2.77 4.89
C VAL A 29 2.56 2.56 6.38
N GLU A 30 3.79 2.77 6.86
CA GLU A 30 4.10 2.71 8.30
C GLU A 30 3.26 3.70 9.11
N LYS A 31 3.15 4.94 8.63
CA LYS A 31 2.41 5.99 9.33
C LYS A 31 0.93 5.63 9.49
N LEU A 32 0.32 5.05 8.46
CA LEU A 32 -1.04 4.53 8.51
C LEU A 32 -1.17 3.40 9.52
N LEU A 33 -0.27 2.41 9.48
CA LEU A 33 -0.28 1.28 10.43
C LEU A 33 -0.08 1.73 11.89
N ARG A 34 0.77 2.72 12.13
CA ARG A 34 1.10 3.21 13.48
C ARG A 34 0.09 4.21 14.03
N SER A 35 -0.39 5.15 13.21
CA SER A 35 -1.23 6.26 13.68
C SER A 35 -2.72 6.06 13.39
N CYS A 36 -3.06 5.15 12.48
CA CYS A 36 -4.43 4.84 12.08
C CYS A 36 -4.60 3.31 12.09
N SER A 37 -4.32 2.68 13.24
CA SER A 37 -4.28 1.22 13.36
C SER A 37 -5.59 0.52 12.98
N ASP A 38 -6.72 1.24 13.01
CA ASP A 38 -8.05 0.72 12.73
C ASP A 38 -8.46 0.79 11.26
N VAL A 39 -7.53 1.11 10.35
CA VAL A 39 -7.74 0.87 8.92
C VAL A 39 -8.08 -0.60 8.67
N ASN A 40 -8.96 -0.85 7.70
CA ASN A 40 -9.37 -2.20 7.35
C ASN A 40 -8.26 -2.92 6.58
N ARG A 41 -7.86 -2.37 5.42
CA ARG A 41 -6.81 -2.91 4.55
C ARG A 41 -6.02 -1.80 3.86
N ILE A 42 -4.77 -2.08 3.55
CA ILE A 42 -3.90 -1.24 2.73
C ILE A 42 -3.44 -2.07 1.52
N TYR A 43 -4.06 -1.87 0.38
CA TYR A 43 -3.58 -2.40 -0.88
C TYR A 43 -2.38 -1.59 -1.36
N VAL A 44 -1.32 -2.26 -1.79
CA VAL A 44 -0.16 -1.61 -2.39
C VAL A 44 -0.01 -2.12 -3.82
N LEU A 45 -0.10 -1.21 -4.79
CA LEU A 45 0.15 -1.56 -6.19
C LEU A 45 1.66 -1.78 -6.39
N VAL A 46 2.01 -2.97 -6.85
CA VAL A 46 3.38 -3.43 -7.04
C VAL A 46 3.58 -3.81 -8.50
N ARG A 47 4.46 -3.07 -9.18
CA ARG A 47 4.85 -3.41 -10.55
C ARG A 47 5.56 -4.76 -10.61
N PRO A 48 5.24 -5.63 -11.58
CA PRO A 48 5.91 -6.91 -11.75
C PRO A 48 7.40 -6.70 -12.03
N LYS A 49 8.25 -7.58 -11.49
CA LYS A 49 9.70 -7.62 -11.75
C LYS A 49 10.08 -9.08 -12.04
N LYS A 50 10.96 -9.30 -13.02
CA LYS A 50 11.47 -10.65 -13.32
C LYS A 50 12.04 -11.27 -12.03
N ASN A 51 11.60 -12.48 -11.70
CA ASN A 51 12.05 -13.32 -10.59
C ASN A 51 11.61 -12.92 -9.17
N LEU A 52 10.65 -12.00 -8.99
CA LEU A 52 10.17 -11.65 -7.66
C LEU A 52 8.66 -11.44 -7.65
N THR A 53 7.95 -12.16 -6.77
CA THR A 53 6.50 -12.02 -6.65
C THR A 53 6.14 -10.70 -5.96
N PRO A 54 4.96 -10.11 -6.24
CA PRO A 54 4.46 -8.93 -5.56
C PRO A 54 4.40 -9.09 -4.04
N SER A 55 4.00 -10.27 -3.56
CA SER A 55 3.98 -10.61 -2.13
C SER A 55 5.38 -10.58 -1.52
N ALA A 56 6.36 -11.21 -2.16
CA ALA A 56 7.75 -11.19 -1.68
C ALA A 56 8.30 -9.76 -1.59
N ARG A 57 7.94 -8.87 -2.52
CA ARG A 57 8.34 -7.45 -2.46
C ARG A 57 7.76 -6.71 -1.27
N ILE A 58 6.52 -7.01 -0.89
CA ILE A 58 5.90 -6.46 0.31
C ILE A 58 6.53 -7.08 1.55
N ASP A 59 6.76 -8.39 1.59
CA ASP A 59 7.40 -9.06 2.73
C ASP A 59 8.81 -8.52 3.00
N GLU A 60 9.62 -8.28 1.97
CA GLU A 60 10.92 -7.63 2.09
C GLU A 60 10.81 -6.19 2.59
N MET A 61 9.82 -5.45 2.08
CA MET A 61 9.55 -4.08 2.53
C MET A 61 9.20 -4.03 4.01
N LEU A 62 8.36 -4.95 4.50
CA LEU A 62 7.89 -4.99 5.89
C LEU A 62 8.98 -5.47 6.87
N LYS A 63 10.11 -5.99 6.38
CA LYS A 63 11.30 -6.32 7.20
C LYS A 63 12.24 -5.12 7.41
N LEU A 64 11.99 -3.99 6.74
CA LEU A 64 12.84 -2.81 6.88
C LEU A 64 12.76 -2.20 8.29
N PRO A 65 13.83 -1.53 8.78
CA PRO A 65 13.86 -0.95 10.13
C PRO A 65 12.70 0.00 10.46
N ILE A 66 12.12 0.66 9.45
CA ILE A 66 10.98 1.56 9.65
C ILE A 66 9.75 0.83 10.24
N PHE A 67 9.59 -0.47 9.96
CA PHE A 67 8.48 -1.28 10.47
C PHE A 67 8.81 -2.02 11.78
N GLU A 68 9.98 -1.74 12.39
CA GLU A 68 10.43 -2.42 13.61
C GLU A 68 9.45 -2.26 14.79
N SER A 69 8.76 -1.12 14.85
CA SER A 69 7.69 -0.83 15.82
C SER A 69 6.54 -1.85 15.82
N HIS A 70 6.37 -2.59 14.71
CA HIS A 70 5.30 -3.58 14.53
C HIS A 70 5.75 -5.03 14.81
N LYS A 71 7.02 -5.29 15.16
CA LYS A 71 7.51 -6.66 15.47
C LYS A 71 6.71 -7.36 16.57
N ASN A 72 6.24 -6.60 17.56
CA ASN A 72 5.46 -7.11 18.68
C ASN A 72 3.97 -7.31 18.36
N ASN A 73 3.51 -6.81 17.20
CA ASN A 73 2.14 -6.99 16.74
C ASN A 73 2.11 -7.24 15.22
N PRO A 74 2.58 -8.43 14.77
CA PRO A 74 2.70 -8.76 13.36
C PRO A 74 1.34 -8.84 12.65
N GLU A 75 0.24 -9.01 13.40
CA GLU A 75 -1.12 -9.02 12.84
C GLU A 75 -1.46 -7.71 12.13
N VAL A 76 -0.93 -6.57 12.61
CA VAL A 76 -1.13 -5.27 11.96
C VAL A 76 -0.50 -5.25 10.56
N LEU A 77 0.62 -5.94 10.37
CA LEU A 77 1.30 -6.01 9.07
C LEU A 77 0.49 -6.78 8.02
N LYS A 78 -0.36 -7.73 8.45
CA LYS A 78 -1.23 -8.51 7.53
C LYS A 78 -2.28 -7.65 6.83
N LYS A 79 -2.50 -6.42 7.29
CA LYS A 79 -3.37 -5.43 6.62
C LYS A 79 -2.78 -4.93 5.30
N VAL A 80 -1.46 -5.07 5.10
CA VAL A 80 -0.78 -4.66 3.87
C VAL A 80 -0.85 -5.79 2.85
N ILE A 81 -1.53 -5.56 1.74
CA ILE A 81 -1.78 -6.56 0.71
C ILE A 81 -1.17 -6.10 -0.61
N ALA A 82 -0.31 -6.95 -1.19
CA ALA A 82 0.27 -6.71 -2.50
C ALA A 82 -0.80 -6.87 -3.60
N VAL A 83 -0.86 -5.92 -4.51
CA VAL A 83 -1.65 -6.00 -5.74
C VAL A 83 -0.69 -5.90 -6.91
N GLU A 84 -0.62 -6.94 -7.74
CA GLU A 84 0.18 -6.90 -8.97
C GLU A 84 -0.46 -5.95 -9.98
N GLY A 85 0.31 -5.01 -10.52
CA GLY A 85 -0.17 -4.15 -11.60
C GLY A 85 0.72 -2.94 -11.88
N ASP A 86 0.37 -2.20 -12.93
CA ASP A 86 1.00 -0.96 -13.34
C ASP A 86 -0.05 0.14 -13.55
N SER A 87 0.15 1.28 -12.91
CA SER A 87 -0.76 2.43 -13.01
C SER A 87 -0.82 3.06 -14.40
N THR A 88 0.17 2.79 -15.26
CA THR A 88 0.15 3.28 -16.65
C THR A 88 -0.69 2.42 -17.58
N GLU A 89 -1.11 1.24 -17.13
CA GLU A 89 -1.90 0.29 -17.90
C GLU A 89 -3.40 0.46 -17.66
N CYS A 90 -4.20 0.05 -18.64
CA CYS A 90 -5.66 0.00 -18.48
C CYS A 90 -6.03 -0.94 -17.31
N ALA A 91 -7.00 -0.54 -16.49
CA ALA A 91 -7.40 -1.26 -15.28
C ALA A 91 -6.23 -1.63 -14.35
N LEU A 92 -5.22 -0.74 -14.27
CA LEU A 92 -3.99 -0.93 -13.50
C LEU A 92 -3.16 -2.16 -13.93
N GLY A 93 -3.38 -2.72 -15.11
CA GLY A 93 -2.75 -3.98 -15.53
C GLY A 93 -3.13 -5.18 -14.65
N THR A 94 -4.23 -5.07 -13.90
CA THR A 94 -4.71 -6.12 -12.99
C THR A 94 -5.66 -7.08 -13.71
N LYS A 95 -5.86 -8.26 -13.12
CA LYS A 95 -6.92 -9.18 -13.55
C LYS A 95 -8.30 -8.62 -13.19
N LYS A 96 -9.33 -9.00 -13.95
CA LYS A 96 -10.70 -8.48 -13.81
C LYS A 96 -11.30 -8.73 -12.42
N ASP A 97 -11.03 -9.89 -11.82
CA ASP A 97 -11.46 -10.25 -10.47
C ASP A 97 -10.84 -9.32 -9.41
N ILE A 98 -9.53 -9.10 -9.49
CA ILE A 98 -8.81 -8.18 -8.61
C ILE A 98 -9.32 -6.75 -8.79
N MET A 99 -9.51 -6.29 -10.02
CA MET A 99 -10.05 -4.96 -10.27
C MET A 99 -11.46 -4.80 -9.69
N THR A 100 -12.31 -5.82 -9.81
CA THR A 100 -13.66 -5.81 -9.23
C THR A 100 -13.59 -5.70 -7.71
N GLN A 101 -12.69 -6.45 -7.08
CA GLN A 101 -12.45 -6.37 -5.65
C GLN A 101 -12.00 -4.96 -5.22
N LEU A 102 -11.03 -4.37 -5.92
CA LEU A 102 -10.57 -3.01 -5.64
C LEU A 102 -11.70 -2.00 -5.74
N ILE A 103 -12.52 -2.08 -6.79
CA ILE A 103 -13.68 -1.19 -6.97
C ILE A 103 -14.69 -1.34 -5.82
N SER A 104 -14.91 -2.56 -5.32
CA SER A 104 -15.88 -2.79 -4.25
C SER A 104 -15.38 -2.40 -2.85
N GLU A 105 -14.08 -2.51 -2.59
CA GLU A 105 -13.54 -2.36 -1.24
C GLU A 105 -12.84 -1.01 -1.01
N VAL A 106 -12.18 -0.44 -2.03
CA VAL A 106 -11.31 0.74 -1.86
C VAL A 106 -12.14 2.00 -1.65
N THR A 107 -11.83 2.69 -0.57
CA THR A 107 -12.46 3.96 -0.18
C THR A 107 -11.57 5.17 -0.46
N ILE A 108 -10.25 4.97 -0.47
CA ILE A 108 -9.26 6.04 -0.62
C ILE A 108 -8.16 5.55 -1.57
N VAL A 109 -7.79 6.39 -2.53
CA VAL A 109 -6.64 6.16 -3.42
C VAL A 109 -5.57 7.20 -3.15
N LEU A 110 -4.36 6.76 -2.82
CA LEU A 110 -3.19 7.60 -2.58
C LEU A 110 -2.12 7.30 -3.64
N ILE A 111 -1.76 8.31 -4.44
CA ILE A 111 -0.78 8.18 -5.52
C ILE A 111 0.50 8.93 -5.10
N LEU A 112 1.57 8.19 -4.86
CA LEU A 112 2.89 8.72 -4.49
C LEU A 112 3.95 8.46 -5.56
N LEU A 113 3.52 8.25 -6.80
CA LEU A 113 4.42 8.21 -7.95
C LEU A 113 4.74 9.64 -8.38
N LEU A 114 6.03 9.95 -8.42
CA LEU A 114 6.53 10.97 -9.33
C LEU A 114 6.76 10.27 -10.67
N LEU A 115 6.00 10.63 -11.70
CA LEU A 115 6.36 10.30 -13.08
C LEU A 115 7.63 11.10 -13.42
N PHE A 116 8.78 10.60 -13.01
CA PHE A 116 10.06 11.05 -13.56
C PHE A 116 10.19 10.47 -14.97
N VAL A 117 9.45 11.08 -15.89
CA VAL A 117 9.68 10.94 -17.32
C VAL A 117 10.84 11.86 -17.65
N TRP A 118 12.08 11.35 -17.53
CA TRP A 118 13.20 11.90 -18.29
C TRP A 118 13.34 11.07 -19.55
N THR A 119 12.47 11.35 -20.52
CA THR A 119 12.66 10.93 -21.92
C THR A 119 13.30 12.07 -22.71
N LEU A 120 14.37 12.68 -22.18
CA LEU A 120 15.22 13.66 -22.88
C LEU A 120 16.50 13.92 -22.04
N ILE A 121 17.46 12.99 -22.08
CA ILE A 121 18.90 13.29 -22.25
C ILE A 121 19.42 12.30 -23.28
#